data_AF-A0A401RMD8-F1
#
_entry.id   AF-A0A401RMD8-F1
#
_cell.length_a   1.000
_cell.length_b   1.000
_cell.length_c   1.000
_cell.angle_alpha   90.00
_cell.angle_beta   90.00
_cell.angle_gamma   90.00
#
_symmetry.space_group_name_H-M   'P 1'
#
loop_
_entity.id
_entity.type
_entity.pdbx_description
1 polymer ?
#
loop_
_entity_poly.entity_id
_entity_poly.type
_entity_poly.pdbx_seq_one_letter_code
_entity_poly.pdbx_strand_id
1 'polypeptide(L)'
;MVTRRGDMLLKRCIKAHNERNYHVFYELLAGLDDMQKQQLSLQESETYFYLNQGRACEITSKQEQEDFLCLLRSLGRIGLMEDQLKTMWSILSSILQLGNVCFTSYEDGSQELAVIVSYTEIRIVAQMLQISSDRLHCVITQRVTNYLKPWHWKKAHLASSFLISALRHQQIVTSGFPKSQAPEDTSYDRIFSPLSVEGSIDARDSIAKALYSVLFDWLVQQINHCLMPVEMDSSVGIVDVYGFEDLGVNSFEQLCINYANEQLQHFFSQAVLAQEQVNDIGPNDEGVILMER
;
A
#
# COMPACT_ATOMS: atom_id res chain seq x y z
N MET A 1 -5.26 -19.42 7.63
CA MET A 1 -4.81 -18.02 7.78
C MET A 1 -4.44 -17.50 6.40
N VAL A 2 -5.07 -16.41 5.98
CA VAL A 2 -4.74 -15.70 4.74
C VAL A 2 -3.60 -14.73 5.05
N THR A 3 -2.50 -14.82 4.32
CA THR A 3 -1.32 -13.97 4.56
C THR A 3 -0.93 -13.29 3.25
N ARG A 4 -0.66 -11.98 3.31
CA ARG A 4 -0.15 -11.21 2.17
C ARG A 4 1.36 -11.41 2.05
N ARG A 5 1.85 -11.78 0.87
CA ARG A 5 3.28 -11.70 0.50
C ARG A 5 3.37 -11.08 -0.88
N GLY A 6 3.25 -9.76 -0.97
CA GLY A 6 3.40 -9.04 -2.23
C GLY A 6 2.33 -7.98 -2.42
N ASP A 7 2.69 -6.75 -2.12
CA ASP A 7 1.90 -5.58 -2.46
C ASP A 7 2.05 -5.31 -3.95
N MET A 8 1.20 -5.89 -4.79
CA MET A 8 0.99 -5.33 -6.13
C MET A 8 -0.07 -4.26 -6.02
N LEU A 9 0.49 -3.06 -5.84
CA LEU A 9 -0.09 -1.73 -5.76
C LEU A 9 -1.37 -1.58 -6.59
N LEU A 10 -2.27 -0.70 -6.12
CA LEU A 10 -3.20 0.03 -6.98
C LEU A 10 -2.39 0.45 -8.22
N LYS A 11 -2.64 -0.23 -9.35
CA LYS A 11 -1.78 -0.17 -10.53
C LYS A 11 -1.54 1.31 -10.80
N ARG A 12 -0.28 1.78 -10.76
CA ARG A 12 0.04 3.07 -11.37
C ARG A 12 -0.40 2.86 -12.80
N CYS A 13 -1.47 3.52 -13.21
CA CYS A 13 -2.14 3.30 -14.48
C CYS A 13 -1.24 3.77 -15.64
N ILE A 14 -0.09 3.11 -15.81
CA ILE A 14 0.84 3.33 -16.89
C ILE A 14 0.50 2.29 -17.94
N LYS A 15 -0.49 2.65 -18.77
CA LYS A 15 -0.62 2.22 -20.18
C LYS A 15 -0.49 0.71 -20.47
N ALA A 16 -0.95 -0.18 -19.60
CA ALA A 16 -1.28 -1.53 -20.03
C ALA A 16 -2.62 -1.45 -20.78
N HIS A 17 -2.56 -1.53 -22.11
CA HIS A 17 -3.75 -1.45 -22.96
C HIS A 17 -4.70 -2.60 -22.58
N ASN A 18 -6.00 -2.29 -22.41
CA ASN A 18 -7.05 -3.27 -22.12
C ASN A 18 -7.05 -3.87 -20.69
N GLU A 19 -6.33 -3.28 -19.74
CA GLU A 19 -6.45 -3.65 -18.32
C GLU A 19 -7.38 -2.70 -17.54
N ARG A 20 -8.17 -3.25 -16.62
CA ARG A 20 -9.05 -2.50 -15.71
C ARG A 20 -8.41 -2.34 -14.33
N ASN A 21 -8.94 -1.37 -13.58
CA ASN A 21 -8.68 -1.27 -12.15
C ASN A 21 -9.38 -2.43 -11.39
N TYR A 22 -9.23 -2.49 -10.06
CA TYR A 22 -9.84 -3.55 -9.26
C TYR A 22 -11.36 -3.60 -9.40
N HIS A 23 -11.90 -4.82 -9.42
CA HIS A 23 -13.31 -5.09 -9.68
C HIS A 23 -14.27 -4.40 -8.72
N VAL A 24 -13.88 -4.24 -7.45
CA VAL A 24 -14.72 -3.65 -6.41
C VAL A 24 -15.20 -2.24 -6.77
N PHE A 25 -14.44 -1.47 -7.54
CA PHE A 25 -14.87 -0.14 -7.98
C PHE A 25 -16.04 -0.21 -8.96
N TYR A 26 -15.96 -1.10 -9.95
CA TYR A 26 -17.03 -1.27 -10.94
C TYR A 26 -18.27 -1.92 -10.31
N GLU A 27 -18.07 -2.93 -9.45
CA GLU A 27 -19.14 -3.59 -8.69
C GLU A 27 -19.87 -2.58 -7.77
N LEU A 28 -19.14 -1.68 -7.10
CA LEU A 28 -19.72 -0.61 -6.28
C LEU A 28 -20.59 0.33 -7.11
N LEU A 29 -20.10 0.77 -8.27
CA LEU A 29 -20.83 1.68 -9.17
C LEU A 29 -22.06 0.99 -9.79
N ALA A 30 -21.98 -0.29 -10.12
CA ALA A 30 -23.10 -1.04 -10.69
C ALA A 30 -24.15 -1.43 -9.64
N GLY A 31 -23.73 -1.70 -8.41
CA GLY A 31 -24.56 -2.38 -7.41
C GLY A 31 -25.23 -1.50 -6.35
N LEU A 32 -24.73 -0.29 -6.09
CA LEU A 32 -25.38 0.64 -5.16
C LEU A 32 -26.65 1.27 -5.75
N ASP A 33 -27.62 1.57 -4.89
CA ASP A 33 -28.80 2.34 -5.28
C ASP A 33 -28.49 3.84 -5.49
N ASP A 34 -29.40 4.56 -6.15
CA ASP A 34 -29.20 5.97 -6.48
C ASP A 34 -29.05 6.87 -5.24
N MET A 35 -29.72 6.53 -4.13
CA MET A 35 -29.63 7.31 -2.90
C MET A 35 -28.24 7.14 -2.25
N GLN A 36 -27.73 5.92 -2.20
CA GLN A 36 -26.39 5.60 -1.71
C GLN A 36 -25.32 6.21 -2.61
N LYS A 37 -25.50 6.16 -3.95
CA LYS A 37 -24.61 6.83 -4.90
C LYS A 37 -24.56 8.34 -4.66
N GLN A 38 -25.71 8.99 -4.47
CA GLN A 38 -25.77 10.41 -4.15
C GLN A 38 -25.06 10.74 -2.84
N GLN A 39 -25.29 9.97 -1.78
CA GLN A 39 -24.60 10.13 -0.50
C GLN A 39 -23.08 9.98 -0.64
N LEU A 40 -22.64 9.07 -1.50
CA LEU A 40 -21.24 8.82 -1.78
C LEU A 40 -20.67 9.68 -2.92
N SER A 41 -21.43 10.65 -3.43
CA SER A 41 -21.02 11.47 -4.59
C SER A 41 -20.51 10.64 -5.78
N LEU A 42 -21.07 9.44 -5.98
CA LEU A 42 -20.67 8.51 -7.04
C LEU A 42 -21.33 8.85 -8.37
N GLN A 43 -20.57 8.69 -9.45
CA GLN A 43 -20.97 8.90 -10.84
C GLN A 43 -20.60 7.68 -11.70
N GLU A 44 -20.84 7.75 -13.01
CA GLU A 44 -20.48 6.68 -13.95
C GLU A 44 -18.95 6.48 -14.04
N SER A 45 -18.54 5.28 -14.41
CA SER A 45 -17.13 4.85 -14.34
C SER A 45 -16.18 5.72 -15.20
N GLU A 46 -16.68 6.23 -16.33
CA GLU A 46 -15.94 7.04 -17.30
C GLU A 46 -15.54 8.41 -16.73
N THR A 47 -16.26 8.87 -15.71
CA THR A 47 -16.00 10.16 -15.05
C THR A 47 -14.78 10.12 -14.14
N TYR A 48 -14.30 8.92 -13.78
CA TYR A 48 -13.19 8.76 -12.85
C TYR A 48 -11.88 8.50 -13.57
N PHE A 49 -10.90 9.37 -13.29
CA PHE A 49 -9.54 9.25 -13.81
C PHE A 49 -8.93 7.89 -13.53
N TYR A 50 -9.15 7.27 -12.37
CA TYR A 50 -8.59 5.95 -12.06
C TYR A 50 -9.27 4.78 -12.76
N LEU A 51 -10.43 4.97 -13.38
CA LEU A 51 -11.19 3.90 -14.05
C LEU A 51 -11.15 4.00 -15.58
N ASN A 52 -10.93 5.19 -16.13
CA ASN A 52 -11.01 5.44 -17.58
C ASN A 52 -9.69 5.33 -18.36
N GLN A 53 -8.56 5.03 -17.71
CA GLN A 53 -7.23 5.05 -18.35
C GLN A 53 -7.00 3.88 -19.32
N GLY A 54 -7.62 2.73 -19.07
CA GLY A 54 -7.47 1.51 -19.88
C GLY A 54 -8.32 1.48 -21.15
N ARG A 55 -9.20 2.46 -21.37
CA ARG A 55 -10.21 2.51 -22.46
C ARG A 55 -11.13 1.28 -22.54
N ALA A 56 -11.22 0.50 -21.48
CA ALA A 56 -12.02 -0.72 -21.39
C ALA A 56 -12.83 -0.69 -20.09
N CYS A 57 -13.79 0.24 -19.96
CA CYS A 57 -14.65 0.28 -18.78
C CYS A 57 -15.61 -0.92 -18.74
N GLU A 58 -16.14 -1.30 -19.90
CA GLU A 58 -17.11 -2.38 -20.06
C GLU A 58 -16.42 -3.71 -20.41
N ILE A 59 -16.80 -4.78 -19.70
CA ILE A 59 -16.49 -6.17 -20.09
C ILE A 59 -17.81 -6.88 -20.40
N THR A 60 -17.99 -7.29 -21.66
CA THR A 60 -19.22 -7.90 -22.17
C THR A 60 -19.64 -9.19 -21.43
N SER A 61 -18.72 -9.84 -20.72
CA SER A 61 -18.94 -11.13 -20.06
C SER A 61 -19.14 -11.03 -18.54
N LYS A 62 -19.22 -9.84 -17.94
CA LYS A 62 -19.30 -9.68 -16.48
C LYS A 62 -20.62 -9.03 -16.05
N GLN A 63 -21.27 -9.63 -15.05
CA GLN A 63 -22.54 -9.16 -14.49
C GLN A 63 -22.27 -8.41 -13.16
N GLU A 64 -21.74 -7.19 -13.27
CA GLU A 64 -21.17 -6.45 -12.12
C GLU A 64 -22.16 -6.21 -10.97
N GLN A 65 -23.45 -6.08 -11.29
CA GLN A 65 -24.51 -5.98 -10.28
C GLN A 65 -24.71 -7.28 -9.49
N GLU A 66 -24.66 -8.45 -10.14
CA GLU A 66 -24.78 -9.74 -9.46
C GLU A 66 -23.53 -10.04 -8.62
N ASP A 67 -22.36 -9.67 -9.13
CA ASP A 67 -21.09 -9.78 -8.42
C ASP A 67 -21.09 -8.92 -7.14
N PHE A 68 -21.63 -7.71 -7.20
CA PHE A 68 -21.80 -6.86 -6.02
C PHE A 68 -22.72 -7.49 -4.96
N LEU A 69 -23.82 -8.13 -5.37
CA LEU A 69 -24.69 -8.86 -4.46
C LEU A 69 -23.99 -10.10 -3.85
N CYS A 70 -23.12 -10.75 -4.61
CA CYS A 70 -22.28 -11.84 -4.09
C CYS A 70 -21.26 -11.32 -3.06
N LEU A 71 -20.63 -10.17 -3.35
CA LEU A 71 -19.72 -9.48 -2.45
C LEU A 71 -20.42 -9.12 -1.13
N LEU A 72 -21.58 -8.46 -1.17
CA LEU A 72 -22.35 -8.11 0.03
C LEU A 72 -22.71 -9.33 0.88
N ARG A 73 -23.16 -10.42 0.26
CA ARG A 73 -23.45 -11.68 0.96
C ARG A 73 -22.20 -12.26 1.64
N SER A 74 -21.05 -12.17 0.98
CA SER A 74 -19.78 -12.66 1.51
C SER A 74 -19.29 -11.80 2.68
N LEU A 75 -19.38 -10.47 2.56
CA LEU A 75 -19.07 -9.53 3.64
C LEU A 75 -20.01 -9.73 4.85
N GLY A 76 -21.29 -10.03 4.62
CA GLY A 76 -22.22 -10.39 5.68
C GLY A 76 -21.85 -11.69 6.42
N ARG A 77 -21.30 -12.68 5.71
CA ARG A 77 -20.85 -13.96 6.32
C ARG A 77 -19.61 -13.79 7.20
N ILE A 78 -18.70 -12.89 6.85
CA ILE A 78 -17.55 -12.57 7.70
C ILE A 78 -17.91 -11.60 8.85
N GLY A 79 -19.19 -11.26 9.01
CA GLY A 79 -19.72 -10.52 10.15
C GLY A 79 -19.56 -9.00 10.06
N LEU A 80 -19.32 -8.45 8.87
CA LEU A 80 -19.21 -6.99 8.71
C LEU A 80 -20.56 -6.32 8.93
N MET A 81 -20.57 -5.32 9.81
CA MET A 81 -21.75 -4.52 10.11
C MET A 81 -21.98 -3.43 9.06
N GLU A 82 -23.21 -2.92 8.98
CA GLU A 82 -23.61 -1.90 7.99
C GLU A 82 -22.74 -0.63 8.08
N ASP A 83 -22.37 -0.19 9.29
CA ASP A 83 -21.52 0.98 9.47
C ASP A 83 -20.07 0.76 8.98
N GLN A 84 -19.58 -0.48 9.10
CA GLN A 84 -18.28 -0.86 8.53
C GLN A 84 -18.36 -0.85 7.00
N LEU A 85 -19.42 -1.40 6.41
CA LEU A 85 -19.65 -1.34 4.96
C LEU A 85 -19.72 0.12 4.46
N LYS A 86 -20.46 0.99 5.14
CA LYS A 86 -20.52 2.43 4.82
C LYS A 86 -19.13 3.07 4.84
N THR A 87 -18.30 2.71 5.82
CA THR A 87 -16.92 3.20 5.92
C THR A 87 -16.08 2.70 4.74
N MET A 88 -16.19 1.41 4.38
CA MET A 88 -15.51 0.87 3.21
C MET A 88 -15.90 1.60 1.92
N TRP A 89 -17.20 1.82 1.69
CA TRP A 89 -17.71 2.52 0.52
C TRP A 89 -17.26 3.98 0.49
N SER A 90 -17.18 4.63 1.66
CA SER A 90 -16.64 6.00 1.78
C SER A 90 -15.16 6.06 1.43
N ILE A 91 -14.36 5.07 1.82
CA ILE A 91 -12.94 4.99 1.45
C ILE A 91 -12.78 4.75 -0.06
N LEU A 92 -13.53 3.80 -0.64
CA LEU A 92 -13.48 3.52 -2.08
C LEU A 92 -13.93 4.73 -2.91
N SER A 93 -15.01 5.41 -2.53
CA SER A 93 -15.43 6.65 -3.20
C SER A 93 -14.37 7.75 -3.06
N SER A 94 -13.79 7.91 -1.86
CA SER A 94 -12.70 8.87 -1.64
C SER A 94 -11.51 8.63 -2.56
N ILE A 95 -11.15 7.37 -2.81
CA ILE A 95 -10.08 7.02 -3.76
C ILE A 95 -10.44 7.48 -5.18
N LEU A 96 -11.67 7.23 -5.64
CA LEU A 96 -12.12 7.66 -6.97
C LEU A 96 -12.11 9.20 -7.10
N GLN A 97 -12.61 9.90 -6.08
CA GLN A 97 -12.62 11.37 -6.04
C GLN A 97 -11.22 11.97 -5.98
N LEU A 98 -10.29 11.34 -5.23
CA LEU A 98 -8.89 11.74 -5.23
C LEU A 98 -8.31 11.70 -6.64
N GLY A 99 -8.60 10.67 -7.44
CA GLY A 99 -8.11 10.56 -8.81
C GLY A 99 -8.52 11.73 -9.71
N ASN A 100 -9.66 12.36 -9.42
CA ASN A 100 -10.20 13.50 -10.17
C ASN A 100 -9.65 14.86 -9.73
N VAL A 101 -8.79 14.91 -8.69
CA VAL A 101 -8.10 16.15 -8.32
C VAL A 101 -7.11 16.53 -9.41
N CYS A 102 -7.38 17.66 -10.06
CA CYS A 102 -6.56 18.24 -11.12
C CYS A 102 -5.65 19.33 -10.59
N PHE A 103 -4.42 19.38 -11.11
CA PHE A 103 -3.42 20.38 -10.78
C PHE A 103 -3.03 21.18 -12.02
N THR A 104 -2.76 22.46 -11.83
CA THR A 104 -2.12 23.35 -12.82
C THR A 104 -0.85 23.94 -12.25
N SER A 105 0.08 24.31 -13.12
CA SER A 105 1.31 24.98 -12.75
C SER A 105 1.08 26.48 -12.58
N TYR A 106 1.65 27.05 -11.52
CA TYR A 106 1.84 28.49 -11.34
C TYR A 106 3.34 28.77 -11.23
N GLU A 107 3.84 29.66 -12.07
CA GLU A 107 5.26 30.06 -12.04
C GLU A 107 5.44 31.19 -11.02
N ASP A 108 6.21 30.92 -9.97
CA ASP A 108 6.70 31.93 -9.04
C ASP A 108 8.23 32.04 -9.17
N GLY A 109 8.69 32.97 -9.99
CA GLY A 109 10.09 33.14 -10.34
C GLY A 109 10.64 31.96 -11.15
N SER A 110 11.56 31.19 -10.57
CA SER A 110 12.16 30.01 -11.22
C SER A 110 11.55 28.68 -10.75
N GLN A 111 10.47 28.70 -9.96
CA GLN A 111 9.84 27.51 -9.40
C GLN A 111 8.45 27.30 -10.00
N GLU A 112 8.18 26.07 -10.43
CA GLU A 112 6.87 25.62 -10.84
C GLU A 112 6.12 25.08 -9.62
N LEU A 113 5.01 25.71 -9.26
CA LEU A 113 4.20 25.36 -8.10
C LEU A 113 2.88 24.72 -8.54
N ALA A 114 2.47 23.65 -7.87
CA ALA A 114 1.17 23.04 -8.10
C ALA A 114 0.04 23.84 -7.44
N VAL A 115 -1.01 24.10 -8.21
CA VAL A 115 -2.25 24.71 -7.75
C VAL A 115 -3.41 23.79 -8.11
N ILE A 116 -4.33 23.56 -7.18
CA ILE A 116 -5.52 22.74 -7.44
C ILE A 116 -6.53 23.55 -8.26
N VAL A 117 -7.05 22.95 -9.34
CA VAL A 117 -8.01 23.60 -10.25
C VAL A 117 -9.39 23.74 -9.62
N SER A 118 -9.87 22.69 -8.96
CA SER A 118 -11.19 22.62 -8.32
C SER A 118 -11.06 22.10 -6.89
N TYR A 119 -11.66 22.81 -5.93
CA TYR A 119 -11.69 22.37 -4.54
C TYR A 119 -12.86 21.42 -4.22
N THR A 120 -13.67 21.07 -5.22
CA THR A 120 -14.88 20.26 -5.05
C THR A 120 -14.53 18.85 -4.58
N GLU A 121 -13.62 18.19 -5.31
CA GLU A 121 -13.16 16.83 -5.05
C GLU A 121 -12.48 16.74 -3.68
N ILE A 122 -11.67 17.75 -3.32
CA ILE A 122 -11.04 17.85 -2.00
C ILE A 122 -12.06 17.92 -0.87
N ARG A 123 -13.13 18.70 -1.04
CA ARG A 123 -14.19 18.81 -0.03
C ARG A 123 -14.96 17.50 0.12
N ILE A 124 -15.28 16.83 -0.99
CA ILE A 124 -15.96 15.53 -0.96
C ILE A 124 -15.11 14.50 -0.22
N VAL A 125 -13.84 14.35 -0.60
CA VAL A 125 -12.90 13.42 0.06
C VAL A 125 -12.74 13.75 1.55
N ALA A 126 -12.55 15.03 1.88
CA ALA A 126 -12.40 15.46 3.26
C ALA A 126 -13.63 15.14 4.11
N GLN A 127 -14.83 15.33 3.57
CA GLN A 127 -16.09 14.98 4.24
C GLN A 127 -16.22 13.47 4.45
N MET A 128 -15.91 12.67 3.43
CA MET A 128 -15.99 11.20 3.50
C MET A 128 -15.02 10.59 4.51
N LEU A 129 -13.80 11.09 4.53
CA LEU A 129 -12.76 10.63 5.46
C LEU A 129 -12.82 11.34 6.82
N GLN A 130 -13.77 12.26 7.02
CA GLN A 130 -13.94 13.07 8.22
C GLN A 130 -12.66 13.80 8.66
N ILE A 131 -11.96 14.38 7.68
CA ILE A 131 -10.74 15.18 7.88
C ILE A 131 -10.95 16.63 7.42
N SER A 132 -10.03 17.51 7.79
CA SER A 132 -10.04 18.89 7.29
C SER A 132 -9.62 18.94 5.82
N SER A 133 -10.40 19.67 5.02
CA SER A 133 -10.07 19.95 3.61
C SER A 133 -8.72 20.63 3.46
N ASP A 134 -8.41 21.56 4.36
CA ASP A 134 -7.17 22.35 4.30
C ASP A 134 -5.95 21.48 4.63
N ARG A 135 -6.12 20.50 5.53
CA ARG A 135 -5.08 19.49 5.80
C ARG A 135 -4.88 18.59 4.59
N LEU A 136 -5.95 18.14 3.94
CA LEU A 136 -5.85 17.31 2.74
C LEU A 136 -5.15 18.08 1.60
N HIS A 137 -5.58 19.32 1.36
CA HIS A 137 -4.94 20.24 0.41
C HIS A 137 -3.45 20.42 0.70
N CYS A 138 -3.08 20.69 1.95
CA CYS A 138 -1.69 20.85 2.37
C CYS A 138 -0.87 19.59 2.07
N VAL A 139 -1.37 18.39 2.41
CA VAL A 139 -0.62 17.15 2.20
C VAL A 139 -0.36 16.86 0.71
N ILE A 140 -1.29 17.23 -0.19
CA ILE A 140 -1.14 16.98 -1.63
C ILE A 140 -0.41 18.10 -2.39
N THR A 141 -0.28 19.30 -1.82
CA THR A 141 0.38 20.45 -2.47
C THR A 141 1.69 20.86 -1.81
N GLN A 142 1.98 20.36 -0.61
CA GLN A 142 3.13 20.80 0.17
C GLN A 142 3.90 19.62 0.75
N ARG A 143 5.23 19.75 0.72
CA ARG A 143 6.16 18.91 1.45
C ARG A 143 6.47 19.52 2.80
N VAL A 144 6.34 18.73 3.87
CA VAL A 144 6.76 19.10 5.22
C VAL A 144 8.17 18.60 5.48
N THR A 145 9.11 19.51 5.77
CA THR A 145 10.48 19.16 6.15
C THR A 145 10.71 19.54 7.61
N ASN A 146 11.07 18.56 8.43
CA ASN A 146 11.47 18.77 9.82
C ASN A 146 12.95 19.15 9.87
N TYR A 147 13.29 20.20 10.61
CA TYR A 147 14.68 20.59 10.84
C TYR A 147 14.95 20.82 12.32
N LEU A 148 16.15 20.44 12.74
CA LEU A 148 16.63 20.73 14.09
C LEU A 148 16.94 22.22 14.19
N LYS A 149 16.47 22.85 15.28
CA LYS A 149 16.82 24.24 15.59
C LYS A 149 18.35 24.40 15.68
N PRO A 150 18.92 25.52 15.20
CA PRO A 150 20.37 25.72 15.15
C PRO A 150 21.15 25.48 16.46
N TRP A 151 20.55 25.76 17.61
CA TRP A 151 21.20 25.52 18.91
C TRP A 151 21.32 24.02 19.26
N HIS A 152 20.51 23.15 18.64
CA HIS A 152 20.56 21.70 18.87
C HIS A 152 21.70 21.04 18.08
N TRP A 153 22.09 21.55 16.90
CA TRP A 153 23.28 21.04 16.21
C TRP A 153 24.56 21.33 16.99
N LYS A 154 24.63 22.48 17.68
CA LYS A 154 25.75 22.80 18.58
C LYS A 154 25.84 21.82 19.76
N LYS A 155 24.70 21.44 20.35
CA LYS A 155 24.65 20.41 21.42
C LYS A 155 25.03 19.01 20.90
N ALA A 156 24.56 18.62 19.71
CA ALA A 156 24.94 17.36 19.08
C ALA A 156 26.43 17.30 18.73
N HIS A 157 27.02 18.43 18.31
CA HIS A 157 28.46 18.53 18.05
C HIS A 157 29.30 18.45 19.33
N LEU A 158 28.81 19.01 20.44
CA LEU A 158 29.46 18.87 21.75
C LEU A 158 29.42 17.42 22.25
N ALA A 159 28.31 16.71 22.06
CA ALA A 159 28.17 15.30 22.43
C ALA A 159 29.10 14.38 21.61
N SER A 160 29.27 14.64 20.31
CA SER A 160 30.21 13.88 19.48
C SER A 160 31.67 14.18 19.83
N SER A 161 32.02 15.42 20.17
CA SER A 161 33.36 15.76 20.66
C SER A 161 33.70 15.09 22.00
N PHE A 162 32.71 14.94 22.89
CA PHE A 162 32.85 14.22 24.17
C PHE A 162 33.06 12.71 23.95
N LEU A 163 32.31 12.09 23.04
CA LEU A 163 32.49 10.68 22.66
C LEU A 163 33.85 10.42 22.00
N ILE A 164 34.30 11.32 21.11
CA ILE A 164 35.62 11.23 20.47
C ILE A 164 36.74 11.42 21.50
N SER A 165 36.56 12.30 22.49
CA SER A 165 37.55 12.49 23.56
C SER A 165 37.56 11.32 24.57
N ALA A 166 36.41 10.71 24.85
CA ALA A 166 36.30 9.54 25.73
C ALA A 166 36.92 8.29 25.09
N LEU A 167 36.77 8.11 23.77
CA LEU A 167 37.42 7.02 23.03
C LEU A 167 38.95 7.17 22.94
N ARG A 168 39.48 8.39 23.04
CA ARG A 168 40.93 8.66 22.96
C ARG A 168 41.70 8.30 24.24
N HIS A 169 41.03 8.14 25.37
CA HIS A 169 41.67 7.93 26.67
C HIS A 169 41.46 6.55 27.32
N GLN A 170 40.79 5.58 26.66
CA GLN A 170 40.57 4.22 27.18
C GLN A 170 40.10 4.12 28.66
N GLN A 171 39.42 5.15 29.18
CA GLN A 171 38.76 5.06 30.47
C GLN A 171 37.27 4.74 30.27
N ILE A 172 36.96 3.45 30.06
CA ILE A 172 35.63 2.94 30.33
C ILE A 172 35.74 2.09 31.60
N VAL A 173 35.67 2.75 32.76
CA VAL A 173 35.22 2.10 33.98
C VAL A 173 33.72 2.29 34.03
N THR A 174 33.02 1.16 33.99
CA THR A 174 31.59 1.02 34.16
C THR A 174 31.16 1.50 35.55
N SER A 175 30.77 2.76 35.67
CA SER A 175 29.96 3.22 36.80
C SER A 175 29.11 4.42 36.39
N GLY A 176 27.82 4.16 36.17
CA GLY A 176 26.78 5.19 36.06
C GLY A 176 26.69 5.87 34.71
N PHE A 177 26.08 5.20 33.73
CA PHE A 177 25.38 5.97 32.69
C PHE A 177 24.33 6.83 33.40
N PRO A 178 24.36 8.18 33.28
CA PRO A 178 23.17 8.94 33.63
C PRO A 178 22.04 8.38 32.77
N LYS A 179 20.94 8.00 33.41
CA LYS A 179 19.70 7.63 32.70
C LYS A 179 19.51 8.66 31.59
N SER A 180 19.46 8.19 30.35
CA SER A 180 19.05 9.00 29.21
C SER A 180 17.64 9.49 29.52
N GLN A 181 17.53 10.65 30.18
CA GLN A 181 16.46 11.57 29.88
C GLN A 181 16.82 12.08 28.48
N ALA A 182 16.27 11.40 27.47
CA ALA A 182 16.15 12.01 26.16
C ALA A 182 15.57 13.42 26.41
N PRO A 183 16.18 14.49 25.86
CA PRO A 183 15.64 15.81 26.07
C PRO A 183 14.19 15.78 25.57
N GLU A 184 13.23 15.97 26.49
CA GLU A 184 11.77 15.90 26.26
C GLU A 184 11.26 16.98 25.28
N ASP A 185 12.14 17.64 24.53
CA ASP A 185 11.76 18.69 23.60
C ASP A 185 12.82 18.86 22.49
N THR A 186 13.04 17.84 21.66
CA THR A 186 13.50 18.10 20.29
C THR A 186 12.33 18.64 19.47
N SER A 187 11.96 19.90 19.74
CA SER A 187 11.03 20.68 18.93
C SER A 187 11.68 20.93 17.56
N TYR A 188 11.45 20.00 16.62
CA TYR A 188 11.73 20.22 15.21
C TYR A 188 10.80 21.33 14.71
N ASP A 189 11.35 22.37 14.10
CA ASP A 189 10.53 23.29 13.35
C ASP A 189 10.15 22.64 12.00
N ARG A 190 8.97 23.00 11.49
CA ARG A 190 8.43 22.48 10.22
C ARG A 190 8.48 23.57 9.17
N ILE A 191 9.15 23.30 8.04
CA ILE A 191 9.05 24.13 6.84
C ILE A 191 8.08 23.44 5.88
N PHE A 192 7.13 24.22 5.39
CA PHE A 192 6.23 23.82 4.32
C PHE A 192 6.79 24.38 3.02
N SER A 193 7.11 23.50 2.08
CA SER A 193 7.56 23.89 0.74
C SER A 193 6.53 23.39 -0.27
N PRO A 194 6.08 24.23 -1.22
CA PRO A 194 5.16 23.80 -2.26
C PRO A 194 5.77 22.69 -3.13
N LEU A 195 4.92 21.81 -3.65
CA LEU A 195 5.28 20.75 -4.58
C LEU A 195 5.14 21.23 -6.03
N SER A 196 5.89 20.60 -6.94
CA SER A 196 5.61 20.70 -8.38
C SER A 196 4.30 19.97 -8.73
N VAL A 197 3.79 20.19 -9.94
CA VAL A 197 2.61 19.48 -10.45
C VAL A 197 2.81 17.96 -10.38
N GLU A 198 3.95 17.47 -10.87
CA GLU A 198 4.31 16.04 -10.81
C GLU A 198 4.38 15.53 -9.36
N GLY A 199 5.01 16.28 -8.46
CA GLY A 199 5.10 15.90 -7.05
C GLY A 199 3.73 15.84 -6.36
N SER A 200 2.80 16.70 -6.76
CA SER A 200 1.43 16.71 -6.23
C SER A 200 0.58 15.56 -6.77
N ILE A 201 0.78 15.19 -8.05
CA ILE A 201 0.19 13.98 -8.65
C ILE A 201 0.69 12.73 -7.91
N ASP A 202 2.00 12.62 -7.69
CA ASP A 202 2.58 11.48 -6.97
C ASP A 202 2.11 11.42 -5.51
N ALA A 203 1.97 12.56 -4.83
CA ALA A 203 1.42 12.63 -3.48
C ALA A 203 -0.05 12.15 -3.43
N ARG A 204 -0.90 12.66 -4.33
CA ARG A 204 -2.30 12.24 -4.48
C ARG A 204 -2.42 10.73 -4.73
N ASP A 205 -1.66 10.21 -5.68
CA ASP A 205 -1.67 8.79 -6.04
C ASP A 205 -1.15 7.92 -4.88
N SER A 206 -0.16 8.41 -4.13
CA SER A 206 0.37 7.72 -2.95
C SER A 206 -0.66 7.64 -1.82
N ILE A 207 -1.45 8.70 -1.60
CA ILE A 207 -2.56 8.67 -0.63
C ILE A 207 -3.63 7.66 -1.07
N ALA A 208 -4.02 7.67 -2.34
CA ALA A 208 -5.00 6.73 -2.87
C ALA A 208 -4.55 5.27 -2.70
N LYS A 209 -3.27 4.97 -3.01
CA LYS A 209 -2.64 3.66 -2.76
C LYS A 209 -2.65 3.29 -1.27
N ALA A 210 -2.28 4.23 -0.40
CA ALA A 210 -2.26 3.99 1.04
C ALA A 210 -3.66 3.70 1.60
N LEU A 211 -4.67 4.46 1.19
CA LEU A 211 -6.07 4.23 1.59
C LEU A 211 -6.54 2.84 1.16
N TYR A 212 -6.29 2.45 -0.10
CA TYR A 212 -6.66 1.13 -0.59
C TYR A 212 -5.91 0.01 0.16
N SER A 213 -4.60 0.17 0.39
CA SER A 213 -3.81 -0.81 1.12
C SER A 213 -4.32 -1.01 2.54
N VAL A 214 -4.56 0.09 3.28
CA VAL A 214 -5.07 0.01 4.66
C VAL A 214 -6.45 -0.66 4.70
N LEU A 215 -7.34 -0.33 3.76
CA LEU A 215 -8.66 -0.98 3.64
C LEU A 215 -8.52 -2.48 3.36
N PHE A 216 -7.66 -2.85 2.43
CA PHE A 216 -7.42 -4.25 2.07
C PHE A 216 -6.81 -5.04 3.23
N ASP A 217 -5.79 -4.49 3.90
CA ASP A 217 -5.16 -5.13 5.05
C ASP A 217 -6.17 -5.31 6.20
N TRP A 218 -7.03 -4.31 6.43
CA TRP A 218 -8.12 -4.41 7.39
C TRP A 218 -9.11 -5.52 7.03
N LEU A 219 -9.50 -5.65 5.74
CA LEU A 219 -10.37 -6.74 5.28
C LEU A 219 -9.76 -8.12 5.49
N VAL A 220 -8.47 -8.28 5.14
CA VAL A 220 -7.73 -9.53 5.38
C VAL A 220 -7.70 -9.86 6.86
N GLN A 221 -7.53 -8.86 7.73
CA GLN A 221 -7.64 -9.06 9.17
C GLN A 221 -9.03 -9.52 9.57
N GLN A 222 -10.12 -8.91 9.07
CA GLN A 222 -11.48 -9.37 9.40
C GLN A 222 -11.72 -10.82 8.96
N ILE A 223 -11.29 -11.18 7.74
CA ILE A 223 -11.38 -12.54 7.22
C ILE A 223 -10.59 -13.50 8.13
N ASN A 224 -9.37 -13.14 8.51
CA ASN A 224 -8.56 -13.97 9.39
C ASN A 224 -9.21 -14.15 10.76
N HIS A 225 -9.75 -13.09 11.38
CA HIS A 225 -10.46 -13.20 12.65
C HIS A 225 -11.67 -14.13 12.53
N CYS A 226 -12.42 -14.07 11.42
CA CYS A 226 -13.55 -14.95 11.17
C CYS A 226 -13.14 -16.41 10.95
N LEU A 227 -11.98 -16.65 10.32
CA LEU A 227 -11.47 -17.99 10.00
C LEU A 227 -10.55 -18.58 11.08
N MET A 228 -10.23 -17.83 12.13
CA MET A 228 -9.31 -18.28 13.19
C MET A 228 -9.92 -19.46 13.96
N PRO A 229 -9.27 -20.62 13.96
CA PRO A 229 -9.69 -21.78 14.75
C PRO A 229 -9.31 -21.59 16.22
N VAL A 230 -10.06 -22.26 17.12
CA VAL A 230 -9.83 -22.21 18.57
C VAL A 230 -8.55 -22.96 18.96
N GLU A 231 -8.26 -24.07 18.28
CA GLU A 231 -7.06 -24.91 18.47
C GLU A 231 -6.50 -25.34 17.10
N MET A 232 -5.18 -25.53 17.01
CA MET A 232 -4.48 -25.95 15.78
C MET A 232 -3.44 -27.02 16.12
N ASP A 233 -3.68 -28.26 15.69
CA ASP A 233 -2.71 -29.37 15.83
C ASP A 233 -1.80 -29.50 14.59
N SER A 234 -2.29 -29.10 13.42
CA SER A 234 -1.58 -29.18 12.14
C SER A 234 -2.17 -28.18 11.14
N SER A 235 -1.38 -27.79 10.14
CA SER A 235 -1.80 -26.83 9.12
C SER A 235 -1.40 -27.29 7.72
N VAL A 236 -2.31 -27.12 6.76
CA VAL A 236 -2.01 -27.24 5.32
C VAL A 236 -2.04 -25.83 4.73
N GLY A 237 -0.94 -25.42 4.11
CA GLY A 237 -0.84 -24.15 3.39
C GLY A 237 -1.15 -24.35 1.91
N ILE A 238 -2.07 -23.56 1.37
CA ILE A 238 -2.32 -23.46 -0.07
C ILE A 238 -1.76 -22.12 -0.53
N VAL A 239 -0.95 -22.14 -1.59
CA VAL A 239 -0.35 -20.95 -2.18
C VAL A 239 -0.97 -20.75 -3.56
N ASP A 240 -1.63 -19.61 -3.74
CA ASP A 240 -2.15 -19.14 -5.02
C ASP A 240 -1.49 -17.79 -5.32
N VAL A 241 -0.73 -17.72 -6.41
CA VAL A 241 0.04 -16.55 -6.81
C VAL A 241 -0.09 -16.34 -8.31
N TYR A 242 0.14 -15.12 -8.77
CA TYR A 242 0.25 -14.83 -10.19
C TYR A 242 1.32 -15.71 -10.85
N GLY A 243 0.97 -16.30 -12.00
CA GLY A 243 1.93 -17.02 -12.83
C GLY A 243 2.91 -16.09 -13.52
N PHE A 244 3.93 -16.65 -14.16
CA PHE A 244 4.91 -15.87 -14.93
C PHE A 244 4.21 -15.05 -16.03
N GLU A 245 4.60 -13.77 -16.15
CA GLU A 245 4.05 -12.83 -17.12
C GLU A 245 5.16 -12.33 -18.06
N ASP A 246 4.88 -12.32 -19.36
CA ASP A 246 5.71 -11.63 -20.36
C ASP A 246 4.81 -10.82 -21.28
N LEU A 247 4.79 -9.51 -21.04
CA LEU A 247 3.99 -8.55 -21.79
C LEU A 247 4.88 -7.78 -22.78
N GLY A 248 4.26 -7.10 -23.75
CA GLY A 248 5.01 -6.25 -24.70
C GLY A 248 5.82 -5.13 -24.03
N VAL A 249 5.40 -4.69 -22.83
CA VAL A 249 6.18 -3.80 -21.95
C VAL A 249 6.04 -4.33 -20.53
N ASN A 250 7.15 -4.76 -19.94
CA ASN A 250 7.21 -5.26 -18.56
C ASN A 250 7.69 -4.14 -17.63
N SER A 251 7.01 -3.95 -16.48
CA SER A 251 7.39 -2.97 -15.46
C SER A 251 8.03 -3.65 -14.23
N PHE A 252 8.27 -2.88 -13.18
CA PHE A 252 8.78 -3.41 -11.91
C PHE A 252 7.83 -4.46 -11.31
N GLU A 253 6.53 -4.31 -11.56
CA GLU A 253 5.49 -5.26 -11.19
C GLU A 253 5.74 -6.64 -11.83
N GLN A 254 5.89 -6.74 -13.16
CA GLN A 254 6.22 -8.02 -13.83
C GLN A 254 7.55 -8.60 -13.34
N LEU A 255 8.55 -7.76 -13.07
CA LEU A 255 9.81 -8.23 -12.47
C LEU A 255 9.55 -8.90 -11.11
N CYS A 256 8.72 -8.31 -10.26
CA CYS A 256 8.37 -8.88 -8.96
C CYS A 256 7.56 -10.18 -9.09
N ILE A 257 6.61 -10.24 -10.03
CA ILE A 257 5.84 -11.45 -10.36
C ILE A 257 6.80 -12.58 -10.77
N ASN A 258 7.66 -12.29 -11.75
CA ASN A 258 8.54 -13.29 -12.35
C ASN A 258 9.61 -13.76 -11.37
N TYR A 259 10.15 -12.86 -10.55
CA TYR A 259 11.08 -13.22 -9.49
C TYR A 259 10.42 -14.11 -8.44
N ALA A 260 9.18 -13.81 -8.01
CA ALA A 260 8.46 -14.69 -7.09
C ALA A 260 8.22 -16.08 -7.69
N ASN A 261 7.89 -16.16 -8.99
CA ASN A 261 7.76 -17.43 -9.72
C ASN A 261 9.08 -18.19 -9.78
N GLU A 262 10.21 -17.51 -10.03
CA GLU A 262 11.54 -18.13 -10.04
C GLU A 262 11.90 -18.72 -8.67
N GLN A 263 11.62 -18.00 -7.59
CA GLN A 263 11.82 -18.50 -6.22
C GLN A 263 10.95 -19.70 -5.89
N LEU A 264 9.69 -19.72 -6.35
CA LEU A 264 8.80 -20.87 -6.19
C LEU A 264 9.28 -22.07 -7.00
N GLN A 265 9.68 -21.85 -8.25
CA GLN A 265 10.22 -22.89 -9.10
C GLN A 265 11.49 -23.50 -8.50
N HIS A 266 12.40 -22.67 -7.98
CA HIS A 266 13.60 -23.13 -7.29
C HIS A 266 13.27 -23.98 -6.05
N PHE A 267 12.30 -23.55 -5.23
CA PHE A 267 11.83 -24.34 -4.09
C PHE A 267 11.29 -25.70 -4.52
N PHE A 268 10.43 -25.75 -5.55
CA PHE A 268 9.90 -27.01 -6.07
C PHE A 268 10.99 -27.93 -6.59
N SER A 269 11.94 -27.40 -7.37
CA SER A 269 13.07 -28.19 -7.88
C SER A 269 13.91 -28.78 -6.75
N GLN A 270 14.21 -28.02 -5.70
CA GLN A 270 14.93 -28.53 -4.53
C GLN A 270 14.16 -29.63 -3.80
N ALA A 271 12.84 -29.45 -3.61
CA ALA A 271 12.01 -30.44 -2.93
C ALA A 271 11.94 -31.76 -3.71
N VAL A 272 11.78 -31.69 -5.05
CA VAL A 272 11.77 -32.87 -5.92
C VAL A 272 13.11 -33.60 -5.89
N LEU A 273 14.22 -32.87 -6.05
CA LEU A 273 15.57 -33.46 -6.00
C LEU A 273 15.87 -34.13 -4.65
N ALA A 274 15.48 -33.50 -3.54
CA ALA A 274 15.66 -34.08 -2.21
C ALA A 274 14.84 -35.38 -2.05
N GLN A 275 13.63 -35.43 -2.61
CA GLN A 275 12.80 -36.63 -2.59
C GLN A 275 13.40 -37.76 -3.44
N GLU A 276 13.97 -37.44 -4.61
CA GLU A 276 14.66 -38.42 -5.46
C GLU A 276 15.89 -39.01 -4.76
N GLN A 277 16.71 -38.17 -4.13
CA GLN A 277 17.89 -38.63 -3.37
C GLN A 277 17.53 -39.58 -2.22
N VAL A 278 16.42 -39.33 -1.50
CA VAL A 278 15.96 -40.23 -0.43
C VAL A 278 15.43 -41.54 -0.99
N ASN A 279 14.76 -41.52 -2.13
CA ASN A 279 14.25 -42.73 -2.77
C ASN A 279 15.37 -43.62 -3.34
N ASP A 280 16.47 -43.03 -3.80
CA ASP A 280 17.64 -43.77 -4.27
C ASP A 280 18.46 -44.38 -3.11
N ILE A 281 18.34 -43.84 -1.89
CA ILE A 281 18.93 -44.42 -0.67
C ILE A 281 17.90 -45.36 -0.01
N GLY A 282 17.60 -46.48 -0.68
CA GLY A 282 16.77 -47.55 -0.11
C GLY A 282 17.42 -48.22 1.12
N PRO A 283 16.65 -48.95 1.97
CA PRO A 283 17.11 -49.51 3.26
C PRO A 283 18.19 -50.61 3.17
N ASN A 284 18.75 -50.87 2.00
CA ASN A 284 19.74 -51.92 1.77
C ASN A 284 21.12 -51.43 1.30
N ASP A 285 21.35 -50.13 1.16
CA ASP A 285 22.70 -49.65 0.82
C ASP A 285 23.36 -48.93 2.00
N GLU A 286 24.23 -49.67 2.69
CA GLU A 286 25.31 -49.07 3.45
C GLU A 286 26.19 -48.24 2.50
N GLY A 287 25.95 -46.93 2.52
CA GLY A 287 26.97 -45.92 2.33
C GLY A 287 27.20 -45.44 0.90
N VAL A 288 26.73 -44.21 0.63
CA VAL A 288 27.57 -43.18 -0.01
C VAL A 288 27.21 -41.83 0.60
N ILE A 289 28.09 -41.31 1.46
CA ILE A 289 28.09 -39.89 1.84
C ILE A 289 28.67 -39.14 0.64
N LEU A 290 27.84 -38.50 -0.18
CA LEU A 290 28.32 -37.46 -1.10
C LEU A 290 28.41 -36.15 -0.32
N MET A 291 29.63 -35.85 0.15
CA MET A 291 30.03 -34.48 0.45
C MET A 291 30.12 -33.71 -0.87
N GLU A 292 29.34 -32.65 -1.02
CA GLU A 292 29.63 -31.61 -2.01
C GLU A 292 30.18 -30.36 -1.32
N ARG A 293 31.21 -29.80 -1.96
CA ARG A 293 31.96 -28.59 -1.61
C ARG A 293 31.30 -27.35 -2.18
#